data_AF-A0A1M7Q485-F1
#
_entry.id   AF-A0A1M7Q485-F1
#
_cell.length_a   1.000
_cell.length_b   1.000
_cell.length_c   1.000
_cell.angle_alpha   90.00
_cell.angle_beta   90.00
_cell.angle_gamma   90.00
#
_symmetry.space_group_name_H-M   'P 1'
#
loop_
_entity.id
_entity.type
_entity.pdbx_description
1 polymer ?
#
loop_
_entity_poly.entity_id
_entity_poly.type
_entity_poly.pdbx_seq_one_letter_code
_entity_poly.pdbx_strand_id
1 'polypeptide(L)'
;MLSLPVKRKLYEQLVTPGNFIQDDEGFAVINKVWELRELPSLDSRYKDAYGDFKQHIINNQDWDIDYIFIERLNLLSGADDVFMKFVEAFVDPEIRKDIRFIEDNVGRINKELKDSGYKLAITTYFENLPVYKLMEENKVSDLPIYLSANSIKFYKSTTEPKTYPCFILTYSNWDDFTYKTSVILHYYESAGHPEDIGVPKIMSLDMEKQIWPKLPDSFDSLPRDFCSFCADEDYYMTLKSKFPNSYFSILHALRDAGIFPRIAERFEGTYIFKKSLIRENHDEKLWREIRFKLSGIEMNDAFRFRYDFKPPYAQSGIDIDFNFIYGDELDIEHRIYVLIGKNGTGKTRVLSGIANELSLERPKNIGPFKPLYSKIFTLSYSIFDKFEIQQGNSAFNYVYCGLKKNRTEHLTDQELRTRLINSAQDILQRSILSEWYEILNNFISKDILGLMFYNTQGQFNFQPEKMMAVLDMLSSGQHILIYVLTEMLAQIRDNSLILYDEPETHLHPNAISQLMNSILGLVKRFKSFCIIATHSPLVVQCIQSRNVYVLNRIANDIELREMDKETYGENLTVITEDIFDNRDIDKDHLNLLRELVDSGHNYPDIIAMLEEENKLPVSLNIRLHLKNLFKQA
;
A
#
# COMPACT_ATOMS: atom_id res chain seq x y z
N MET A 1 -4.13 -27.76 8.28
CA MET A 1 -5.59 -27.99 8.45
C MET A 1 -6.25 -26.67 8.77
N LEU A 2 -7.37 -26.34 8.11
CA LEU A 2 -8.07 -25.07 8.29
C LEU A 2 -8.93 -25.14 9.57
N SER A 3 -8.81 -24.15 10.44
CA SER A 3 -9.58 -24.13 11.68
C SER A 3 -11.08 -23.91 11.41
N LEU A 4 -11.95 -24.47 12.26
CA LEU A 4 -13.40 -24.32 12.12
C LEU A 4 -13.86 -22.83 12.07
N PRO A 5 -13.28 -21.89 12.86
CA PRO A 5 -13.61 -20.47 12.72
C PRO A 5 -13.31 -19.90 11.32
N VAL A 6 -12.19 -20.28 10.70
CA VAL A 6 -11.83 -19.85 9.34
C VAL A 6 -12.80 -20.44 8.32
N LYS A 7 -13.12 -21.73 8.43
CA LYS A 7 -14.12 -22.38 7.57
C LYS A 7 -15.48 -21.68 7.64
N ARG A 8 -15.93 -21.30 8.84
CA ARG A 8 -17.21 -20.59 9.04
C ARG A 8 -17.23 -19.22 8.37
N LYS A 9 -16.17 -18.41 8.54
CA LYS A 9 -16.10 -17.10 7.88
C LYS A 9 -16.11 -17.21 6.35
N LEU A 10 -15.35 -18.17 5.80
CA LEU A 10 -15.34 -18.43 4.37
C LEU A 10 -16.70 -18.91 3.87
N TYR A 11 -17.39 -19.78 4.62
CA TYR A 11 -18.75 -20.19 4.29
C TYR A 11 -19.72 -19.01 4.26
N GLU A 12 -19.71 -18.16 5.30
CA GLU A 12 -20.54 -16.95 5.39
C GLU A 12 -20.26 -15.98 4.23
N GLN A 13 -19.02 -15.90 3.77
CA GLN A 13 -18.63 -15.02 2.68
C GLN A 13 -18.99 -15.58 1.29
N LEU A 14 -18.79 -16.87 1.07
CA LEU A 14 -18.89 -17.50 -0.26
C LEU A 14 -20.30 -18.01 -0.56
N VAL A 15 -21.01 -18.50 0.44
CA VAL A 15 -22.26 -19.25 0.26
C VAL A 15 -23.48 -18.44 0.72
N THR A 16 -23.38 -17.74 1.86
CA THR A 16 -24.51 -17.02 2.45
C THR A 16 -25.03 -15.79 1.67
N PRO A 17 -24.28 -15.14 0.76
CA PRO A 17 -24.89 -14.23 -0.20
C PRO A 17 -25.82 -15.06 -1.10
N GLY A 18 -27.14 -15.03 -0.81
CA GLY A 18 -28.15 -16.05 -1.18
C GLY A 18 -28.35 -16.40 -2.66
N ASN A 19 -27.49 -15.92 -3.56
CA ASN A 19 -27.51 -16.24 -4.98
C ASN A 19 -26.50 -17.33 -5.36
N PHE A 20 -25.65 -17.82 -4.45
CA PHE A 20 -24.60 -18.79 -4.79
C PHE A 20 -25.11 -20.02 -5.55
N ILE A 21 -26.30 -20.52 -5.22
CA ILE A 21 -26.89 -21.71 -5.85
C ILE A 21 -28.04 -21.40 -6.81
N GLN A 22 -28.30 -20.11 -7.08
CA GLN A 22 -29.40 -19.68 -7.95
C GLN A 22 -29.01 -19.65 -9.43
N ASP A 23 -27.76 -19.96 -9.77
CA ASP A 23 -27.27 -20.05 -11.14
C ASP A 23 -26.61 -21.43 -11.44
N ASP A 24 -26.50 -21.76 -12.73
CA ASP A 24 -25.84 -22.99 -13.22
C ASP A 24 -24.38 -23.11 -12.74
N GLU A 25 -23.81 -21.96 -12.43
CA GLU A 25 -22.44 -21.71 -12.06
C GLU A 25 -22.16 -22.20 -10.62
N GLY A 26 -23.08 -21.99 -9.67
CA GLY A 26 -23.04 -22.57 -8.34
C GLY A 26 -23.22 -24.08 -8.31
N PHE A 27 -24.17 -24.58 -9.10
CA PHE A 27 -24.38 -26.02 -9.26
C PHE A 27 -23.13 -26.72 -9.83
N ALA A 28 -22.44 -26.09 -10.78
CA ALA A 28 -21.17 -26.58 -11.31
C ALA A 28 -20.08 -26.70 -10.23
N VAL A 29 -19.99 -25.75 -9.30
CA VAL A 29 -19.06 -25.83 -8.15
C VAL A 29 -19.37 -27.05 -7.30
N ILE A 30 -20.63 -27.24 -6.91
CA ILE A 30 -21.04 -28.41 -6.10
C ILE A 30 -20.69 -29.72 -6.83
N ASN A 31 -21.03 -29.81 -8.12
CA ASN A 31 -20.75 -31.00 -8.89
C ASN A 31 -19.25 -31.30 -9.01
N LYS A 32 -18.41 -30.28 -9.14
CA LYS A 32 -16.94 -30.44 -9.25
C LYS A 32 -16.30 -30.92 -7.95
N VAL A 33 -16.86 -30.56 -6.79
CA VAL A 33 -16.27 -30.90 -5.48
C VAL A 33 -16.71 -32.28 -4.99
N TRP A 34 -17.98 -32.63 -5.16
CA TRP A 34 -18.58 -33.86 -4.61
C TRP A 34 -18.88 -34.93 -5.66
N GLU A 35 -18.60 -34.67 -6.95
CA GLU A 35 -18.82 -35.60 -8.07
C GLU A 35 -20.21 -36.26 -7.98
N LEU A 36 -21.27 -35.44 -8.04
CA LEU A 36 -22.63 -35.82 -7.63
C LEU A 36 -23.21 -37.07 -8.31
N ARG A 37 -22.66 -37.50 -9.45
CA ARG A 37 -23.05 -38.74 -10.15
C ARG A 37 -22.60 -40.01 -9.42
N GLU A 38 -21.58 -39.90 -8.56
CA GLU A 38 -21.07 -41.01 -7.76
C GLU A 38 -21.79 -41.14 -6.40
N LEU A 39 -22.52 -40.09 -5.99
CA LEU A 39 -23.26 -40.09 -4.74
C LEU A 39 -24.69 -40.64 -4.92
N PRO A 40 -25.22 -41.39 -3.93
CA PRO A 40 -26.59 -41.89 -3.98
C PRO A 40 -27.61 -40.76 -3.83
N SER A 41 -28.70 -40.82 -4.60
CA SER A 41 -29.86 -39.94 -4.42
C SER A 41 -30.60 -40.26 -3.11
N LEU A 42 -31.18 -39.25 -2.45
CA LEU A 42 -32.14 -39.46 -1.37
C LEU A 42 -33.59 -39.45 -1.86
N ASP A 43 -33.81 -39.04 -3.11
CA ASP A 43 -35.08 -39.13 -3.79
C ASP A 43 -35.08 -40.36 -4.71
N SER A 44 -35.90 -41.35 -4.36
CA SER A 44 -36.07 -42.59 -5.12
C SER A 44 -36.42 -42.40 -6.60
N ARG A 45 -36.88 -41.20 -7.02
CA ARG A 45 -37.16 -40.85 -8.41
C ARG A 45 -35.91 -40.68 -9.26
N TYR A 46 -34.75 -40.41 -8.66
CA TYR A 46 -33.49 -40.16 -9.36
C TYR A 46 -32.45 -41.26 -9.12
N LYS A 47 -31.58 -41.45 -10.11
CA LYS A 47 -30.55 -42.49 -10.10
C LYS A 47 -29.38 -42.14 -9.18
N ASP A 48 -29.02 -40.86 -9.11
CA ASP A 48 -27.84 -40.33 -8.44
C ASP A 48 -28.14 -38.96 -7.81
N ALA A 49 -27.23 -38.47 -6.96
CA ALA A 49 -27.39 -37.16 -6.34
C ALA A 49 -27.36 -36.02 -7.38
N TYR A 50 -26.77 -36.24 -8.56
CA TYR A 50 -26.80 -35.24 -9.63
C TYR A 50 -28.22 -34.93 -10.08
N GLY A 51 -29.05 -35.96 -10.33
CA GLY A 51 -30.46 -35.77 -10.69
C GLY A 51 -31.27 -35.10 -9.59
N ASP A 52 -31.01 -35.52 -8.34
CA ASP A 52 -31.63 -34.98 -7.12
C ASP A 52 -31.37 -33.48 -6.95
N PHE A 53 -30.09 -33.10 -6.93
CA PHE A 53 -29.66 -31.70 -6.80
C PHE A 53 -30.13 -30.87 -7.98
N LYS A 54 -30.06 -31.39 -9.22
CA LYS A 54 -30.52 -30.64 -10.40
C LYS A 54 -32.01 -30.33 -10.33
N GLN A 55 -32.83 -31.27 -9.86
CA GLN A 55 -34.25 -30.99 -9.70
C GLN A 55 -34.50 -29.95 -8.62
N HIS A 56 -33.92 -30.14 -7.43
CA HIS A 56 -34.28 -29.34 -6.27
C HIS A 56 -33.62 -27.95 -6.24
N ILE A 57 -32.40 -27.83 -6.76
CA ILE A 57 -31.64 -26.57 -6.79
C ILE A 57 -31.98 -25.72 -8.02
N ILE A 58 -31.98 -26.32 -9.22
CA ILE A 58 -32.15 -25.56 -10.47
C ILE A 58 -33.61 -25.48 -10.90
N ASN A 59 -34.34 -26.60 -10.93
CA ASN A 59 -35.70 -26.62 -11.48
C ASN A 59 -36.75 -26.10 -10.47
N ASN A 60 -36.65 -26.51 -9.20
CA ASN A 60 -37.64 -26.19 -8.17
C ASN A 60 -37.24 -25.03 -7.25
N GLN A 61 -35.93 -24.85 -7.01
CA GLN A 61 -35.38 -23.91 -6.03
C GLN A 61 -36.00 -24.09 -4.61
N ASP A 62 -36.19 -25.35 -4.19
CA ASP A 62 -36.92 -25.71 -2.96
C ASP A 62 -36.02 -26.27 -1.84
N TRP A 63 -34.71 -26.36 -2.05
CA TRP A 63 -33.73 -26.71 -1.02
C TRP A 63 -33.07 -25.48 -0.41
N ASP A 64 -33.01 -25.47 0.93
CA ASP A 64 -32.30 -24.45 1.69
C ASP A 64 -30.77 -24.62 1.62
N ILE A 65 -30.03 -23.51 1.64
CA ILE A 65 -28.57 -23.47 1.57
C ILE A 65 -27.92 -24.27 2.72
N ASP A 66 -28.43 -24.13 3.95
CA ASP A 66 -27.86 -24.82 5.11
C ASP A 66 -28.14 -26.32 5.04
N TYR A 67 -29.32 -26.72 4.56
CA TYR A 67 -29.58 -28.14 4.27
C TYR A 67 -28.56 -28.71 3.30
N ILE A 68 -28.25 -28.01 2.21
CA ILE A 68 -27.31 -28.47 1.19
C ILE A 68 -25.90 -28.60 1.77
N PHE A 69 -25.35 -27.52 2.32
CA PHE A 69 -23.93 -27.46 2.67
C PHE A 69 -23.61 -27.97 4.07
N ILE A 70 -24.51 -27.80 5.04
CA ILE A 70 -24.25 -28.22 6.43
C ILE A 70 -24.76 -29.64 6.65
N GLU A 71 -25.99 -29.95 6.26
CA GLU A 71 -26.58 -31.26 6.55
C GLU A 71 -26.22 -32.32 5.50
N ARG A 72 -26.44 -32.03 4.21
CA ARG A 72 -26.33 -33.01 3.12
C ARG A 72 -24.89 -33.25 2.68
N LEU A 73 -24.12 -32.19 2.47
CA LEU A 73 -22.72 -32.26 1.99
C LEU A 73 -21.69 -32.19 3.12
N ASN A 74 -22.11 -31.84 4.34
CA ASN A 74 -21.28 -31.74 5.53
C ASN A 74 -19.98 -30.93 5.32
N LEU A 75 -20.07 -29.77 4.66
CA LEU A 75 -18.93 -28.96 4.26
C LEU A 75 -18.10 -28.48 5.47
N LEU A 76 -18.76 -27.99 6.53
CA LEU A 76 -18.07 -27.41 7.69
C LEU A 76 -17.45 -28.47 8.61
N SER A 77 -18.14 -29.59 8.85
CA SER A 77 -17.71 -30.65 9.78
C SER A 77 -17.07 -31.86 9.07
N GLY A 78 -17.02 -31.84 7.74
CA GLY A 78 -16.39 -32.87 6.91
C GLY A 78 -14.88 -32.74 6.83
N ALA A 79 -14.28 -33.53 5.93
CA ALA A 79 -12.85 -33.59 5.75
C ALA A 79 -12.28 -32.26 5.19
N ASP A 80 -11.10 -31.88 5.67
CA ASP A 80 -10.45 -30.62 5.33
C ASP A 80 -10.17 -30.47 3.84
N ASP A 81 -9.79 -31.56 3.17
CA ASP A 81 -9.52 -31.60 1.73
C ASP A 81 -10.75 -31.27 0.90
N VAL A 82 -11.94 -31.70 1.33
CA VAL A 82 -13.22 -31.34 0.69
C VAL A 82 -13.47 -29.85 0.78
N PHE A 83 -13.25 -29.25 1.96
CA PHE A 83 -13.40 -27.80 2.13
C PHE A 83 -12.39 -27.02 1.28
N MET A 84 -11.14 -27.50 1.21
CA MET A 84 -10.11 -26.90 0.38
C MET A 84 -10.50 -26.95 -1.11
N LYS A 85 -10.94 -28.12 -1.60
CA LYS A 85 -11.45 -28.28 -2.97
C LYS A 85 -12.63 -27.36 -3.26
N PHE A 86 -13.53 -27.15 -2.29
CA PHE A 86 -14.65 -26.22 -2.44
C PHE A 86 -14.17 -24.79 -2.67
N VAL A 87 -13.23 -24.31 -1.86
CA VAL A 87 -12.66 -22.96 -2.01
C VAL A 87 -11.95 -22.80 -3.37
N GLU A 88 -11.23 -23.83 -3.83
CA GLU A 88 -10.59 -23.82 -5.15
C GLU A 88 -11.60 -23.82 -6.30
N ALA A 89 -12.63 -24.68 -6.22
CA ALA A 89 -13.68 -24.79 -7.23
C ALA A 89 -14.50 -23.49 -7.38
N PHE A 90 -14.65 -22.73 -6.30
CA PHE A 90 -15.39 -21.46 -6.30
C PHE A 90 -14.81 -20.42 -7.27
N VAL A 91 -13.48 -20.43 -7.46
CA VAL A 91 -12.74 -19.48 -8.31
C VAL A 91 -12.18 -20.16 -9.56
N ASP A 92 -12.64 -21.37 -9.88
CA ASP A 92 -12.05 -22.20 -10.92
C ASP A 92 -12.41 -21.69 -12.33
N PRO A 93 -11.43 -21.47 -13.23
CA PRO A 93 -11.67 -20.89 -14.55
C PRO A 93 -12.40 -21.80 -15.54
N GLU A 94 -12.56 -23.09 -15.24
CA GLU A 94 -13.47 -23.96 -16.00
C GLU A 94 -14.94 -23.60 -15.76
N ILE A 95 -15.25 -23.04 -14.57
CA ILE A 95 -16.60 -22.64 -14.15
C ILE A 95 -16.79 -21.12 -14.33
N ARG A 96 -15.83 -20.31 -13.86
CA ARG A 96 -15.89 -18.84 -13.87
C ARG A 96 -15.11 -18.29 -15.07
N LYS A 97 -15.76 -17.52 -15.94
CA LYS A 97 -15.10 -16.91 -17.12
C LYS A 97 -14.72 -15.44 -16.94
N ASP A 98 -15.27 -14.75 -15.94
CA ASP A 98 -14.88 -13.38 -15.62
C ASP A 98 -13.64 -13.36 -14.71
N ILE A 99 -12.51 -12.93 -15.27
CA ILE A 99 -11.25 -12.77 -14.53
C ILE A 99 -11.40 -11.83 -13.33
N ARG A 100 -12.26 -10.80 -13.43
CA ARG A 100 -12.48 -9.84 -12.32
C ARG A 100 -13.20 -10.51 -11.16
N PHE A 101 -14.17 -11.36 -11.46
CA PHE A 101 -14.84 -12.16 -10.43
C PHE A 101 -13.84 -13.07 -9.71
N ILE A 102 -12.97 -13.75 -10.47
CA ILE A 102 -11.96 -14.66 -9.90
C ILE A 102 -11.02 -13.86 -8.98
N GLU A 103 -10.39 -12.80 -9.48
CA GLU A 103 -9.41 -12.01 -8.73
C GLU A 103 -10.00 -11.35 -7.48
N ASP A 104 -11.20 -10.76 -7.58
CA ASP A 104 -11.89 -10.13 -6.44
C ASP A 104 -12.16 -11.16 -5.33
N ASN A 105 -12.66 -12.35 -5.70
CA ASN A 105 -12.98 -13.39 -4.73
C ASN A 105 -11.72 -14.03 -4.15
N VAL A 106 -10.67 -14.25 -4.94
CA VAL A 106 -9.36 -14.69 -4.42
C VAL A 106 -8.82 -13.69 -3.39
N GLY A 107 -8.91 -12.38 -3.66
CA GLY A 107 -8.50 -11.35 -2.71
C GLY A 107 -9.29 -11.42 -1.39
N ARG A 108 -10.61 -11.58 -1.46
CA ARG A 108 -11.48 -11.72 -0.27
C ARG A 108 -11.21 -13.02 0.48
N ILE A 109 -11.06 -14.15 -0.22
CA ILE A 109 -10.74 -15.45 0.38
C ILE A 109 -9.39 -15.38 1.10
N ASN A 110 -8.35 -14.85 0.45
CA ASN A 110 -7.02 -14.70 1.05
C ASN A 110 -7.02 -13.78 2.28
N LYS A 111 -7.93 -12.81 2.36
CA LYS A 111 -8.11 -11.96 3.54
C LYS A 111 -8.58 -12.78 4.76
N GLU A 112 -9.49 -13.72 4.56
CA GLU A 112 -9.98 -14.61 5.63
C GLU A 112 -9.00 -15.74 5.96
N LEU A 113 -8.17 -16.16 5.01
CA LEU A 113 -7.14 -17.18 5.19
C LEU A 113 -5.89 -16.68 5.93
N LYS A 114 -5.76 -15.37 6.19
CA LYS A 114 -4.55 -14.73 6.74
C LYS A 114 -3.93 -15.45 7.95
N ASP A 115 -4.75 -15.88 8.90
CA ASP A 115 -4.27 -16.50 10.14
C ASP A 115 -4.28 -18.04 10.08
N SER A 116 -4.55 -18.61 8.89
CA SER A 116 -4.66 -20.05 8.69
C SER A 116 -3.37 -20.73 8.23
N GLY A 117 -2.37 -19.94 7.81
CA GLY A 117 -1.13 -20.44 7.20
C GLY A 117 -1.29 -20.95 5.77
N TYR A 118 -2.43 -20.67 5.12
CA TYR A 118 -2.70 -20.99 3.72
C TYR A 118 -3.03 -19.74 2.91
N LYS A 119 -2.82 -19.82 1.59
CA LYS A 119 -3.19 -18.79 0.63
C LYS A 119 -3.56 -19.43 -0.71
N LEU A 120 -4.59 -18.91 -1.38
CA LEU A 120 -4.82 -19.17 -2.80
C LEU A 120 -3.73 -18.47 -3.62
N ALA A 121 -2.96 -19.28 -4.34
CA ALA A 121 -1.91 -18.84 -5.24
C ALA A 121 -2.12 -19.45 -6.63
N ILE A 122 -1.68 -18.73 -7.67
CA ILE A 122 -1.77 -19.24 -9.04
C ILE A 122 -0.78 -20.40 -9.20
N THR A 123 -1.28 -21.51 -9.70
CA THR A 123 -0.46 -22.70 -10.01
C THR A 123 -0.23 -22.86 -11.50
N THR A 124 -1.21 -22.48 -12.31
CA THR A 124 -1.16 -22.56 -13.77
C THR A 124 -2.19 -21.61 -14.38
N TYR A 125 -2.34 -21.64 -15.70
CA TYR A 125 -3.39 -20.96 -16.44
C TYR A 125 -4.23 -21.99 -17.22
N PHE A 126 -5.53 -21.78 -17.27
CA PHE A 126 -6.45 -22.45 -18.18
C PHE A 126 -6.86 -21.45 -19.24
N GLU A 127 -6.47 -21.69 -20.50
CA GLU A 127 -6.50 -20.69 -21.56
C GLU A 127 -5.72 -19.43 -21.15
N ASN A 128 -6.42 -18.31 -20.87
CA ASN A 128 -5.83 -17.06 -20.40
C ASN A 128 -6.28 -16.70 -18.96
N LEU A 129 -6.92 -17.62 -18.26
CA LEU A 129 -7.45 -17.40 -16.91
C LEU A 129 -6.60 -18.13 -15.86
N PRO A 130 -6.33 -17.50 -14.71
CA PRO A 130 -5.50 -18.09 -13.66
C PRO A 130 -6.22 -19.24 -12.93
N VAL A 131 -5.49 -20.32 -12.68
CA VAL A 131 -5.95 -21.45 -11.86
C VAL A 131 -5.34 -21.32 -10.46
N TYR A 132 -6.19 -21.06 -9.47
CA TYR A 132 -5.79 -20.91 -8.07
C TYR A 132 -5.90 -22.22 -7.29
N LYS A 133 -4.89 -22.51 -6.47
CA LYS A 133 -4.89 -23.63 -5.52
C LYS A 133 -4.48 -23.17 -4.13
N LEU A 134 -4.96 -23.86 -3.11
CA LEU A 134 -4.58 -23.59 -1.73
C LEU A 134 -3.17 -24.10 -1.46
N MET A 135 -2.27 -23.18 -1.11
CA MET A 135 -0.87 -23.47 -0.82
C MET A 135 -0.50 -23.00 0.58
N GLU A 136 0.44 -23.70 1.21
CA GLU A 136 1.03 -23.26 2.48
C GLU A 136 1.73 -21.91 2.30
N GLU A 137 1.37 -20.93 3.12
CA GLU A 137 1.80 -19.54 2.99
C GLU A 137 3.34 -19.41 3.00
N ASN A 138 4.04 -20.20 3.81
CA ASN A 138 5.50 -20.16 3.88
C ASN A 138 6.18 -20.45 2.53
N LYS A 139 5.53 -21.21 1.63
CA LYS A 139 6.04 -21.54 0.29
C LYS A 139 5.75 -20.45 -0.74
N VAL A 140 4.73 -19.63 -0.53
CA VAL A 140 4.23 -18.64 -1.51
C VAL A 140 4.07 -17.21 -0.97
N SER A 141 4.56 -16.91 0.24
CA SER A 141 4.32 -15.62 0.90
C SER A 141 4.87 -14.43 0.12
N ASP A 142 5.95 -14.66 -0.65
CA ASP A 142 6.60 -13.65 -1.47
C ASP A 142 6.07 -13.62 -2.91
N LEU A 143 5.18 -14.54 -3.30
CA LEU A 143 4.60 -14.59 -4.64
C LEU A 143 3.47 -13.55 -4.76
N PRO A 144 3.49 -12.65 -5.75
CA PRO A 144 2.36 -11.79 -6.06
C PRO A 144 1.10 -12.65 -6.31
N ILE A 145 -0.07 -12.16 -5.92
CA ILE A 145 -1.33 -12.92 -6.02
C ILE A 145 -1.66 -13.27 -7.49
N TYR A 146 -1.20 -12.43 -8.42
CA TYR A 146 -1.43 -12.56 -9.85
C TYR A 146 -0.29 -13.28 -10.60
N LEU A 147 0.73 -13.76 -9.89
CA LEU A 147 1.86 -14.44 -10.52
C LEU A 147 1.80 -15.94 -10.23
N SER A 148 1.95 -16.77 -11.26
CA SER A 148 2.16 -18.20 -11.07
C SER A 148 3.58 -18.47 -10.58
N ALA A 149 3.75 -19.56 -9.82
CA ALA A 149 5.09 -20.09 -9.59
C ALA A 149 5.77 -20.41 -10.93
N ASN A 150 7.09 -20.22 -10.99
CA ASN A 150 7.86 -20.58 -12.16
C ASN A 150 7.79 -22.09 -12.43
N SER A 151 7.60 -22.45 -13.70
CA SER A 151 7.50 -23.83 -14.16
C SER A 151 8.75 -24.34 -14.87
N ILE A 152 9.71 -23.46 -15.18
CA ILE A 152 10.94 -23.81 -15.94
C ILE A 152 12.12 -23.91 -14.99
N LYS A 153 12.70 -25.10 -14.87
CA LYS A 153 13.76 -25.37 -13.89
C LYS A 153 15.08 -24.70 -14.24
N PHE A 154 15.82 -24.27 -13.23
CA PHE A 154 17.18 -23.74 -13.36
C PHE A 154 18.21 -24.80 -12.92
N TYR A 155 19.33 -24.87 -13.63
CA TYR A 155 20.47 -25.73 -13.33
C TYR A 155 21.77 -24.94 -13.38
N LYS A 156 22.75 -25.31 -12.57
CA LYS A 156 24.14 -24.89 -12.81
C LYS A 156 24.72 -25.67 -13.98
N SER A 157 25.64 -25.06 -14.71
CA SER A 157 26.37 -25.73 -15.80
C SER A 157 27.19 -26.95 -15.36
N THR A 158 27.45 -27.09 -14.05
CA THR A 158 28.07 -28.27 -13.42
C THR A 158 27.10 -29.43 -13.18
N THR A 159 25.82 -29.26 -13.49
CA THR A 159 24.75 -30.22 -13.21
C THR A 159 23.99 -30.55 -14.48
N GLU A 160 23.87 -31.84 -14.79
CA GLU A 160 23.15 -32.29 -15.98
C GLU A 160 21.64 -32.01 -15.85
N PRO A 161 21.00 -31.37 -16.85
CA PRO A 161 19.56 -31.10 -16.82
C PRO A 161 18.77 -32.41 -16.85
N LYS A 162 17.79 -32.54 -15.94
CA LYS A 162 16.93 -33.73 -15.88
C LYS A 162 15.65 -33.60 -16.70
N THR A 163 15.23 -32.37 -16.98
CA THR A 163 13.98 -32.03 -17.66
C THR A 163 14.19 -30.82 -18.54
N TYR A 164 13.53 -30.81 -19.70
CA TYR A 164 13.45 -29.66 -20.61
C TYR A 164 11.97 -29.23 -20.75
N PRO A 165 11.68 -27.95 -21.03
CA PRO A 165 12.64 -26.85 -21.17
C PRO A 165 13.30 -26.47 -19.82
N CYS A 166 14.51 -25.90 -19.87
CA CYS A 166 15.23 -25.46 -18.68
C CYS A 166 16.13 -24.25 -18.93
N PHE A 167 16.50 -23.57 -17.84
CA PHE A 167 17.57 -22.59 -17.83
C PHE A 167 18.85 -23.19 -17.27
N ILE A 168 19.99 -22.83 -17.87
CA ILE A 168 21.32 -23.19 -17.36
C ILE A 168 22.07 -21.89 -17.04
N LEU A 169 22.52 -21.78 -15.79
CA LEU A 169 23.43 -20.73 -15.36
C LEU A 169 24.86 -21.20 -15.60
N THR A 170 25.68 -20.36 -16.23
CA THR A 170 27.12 -20.60 -16.43
C THR A 170 27.92 -19.58 -15.65
N TYR A 171 29.03 -20.04 -15.05
CA TYR A 171 29.93 -19.19 -14.30
C TYR A 171 30.58 -18.14 -15.22
N SER A 172 30.53 -16.87 -14.81
CA SER A 172 31.29 -15.79 -15.44
C SER A 172 32.55 -15.48 -14.63
N ASN A 173 33.66 -15.24 -15.31
CA ASN A 173 34.93 -14.85 -14.69
C ASN A 173 35.01 -13.35 -14.36
N TRP A 174 33.95 -12.58 -14.61
CA TRP A 174 33.91 -11.15 -14.36
C TRP A 174 34.05 -10.83 -12.85
N ASP A 175 34.79 -9.77 -12.54
CA ASP A 175 35.09 -9.32 -11.18
C ASP A 175 34.72 -7.84 -11.02
N ASP A 176 33.73 -7.57 -10.17
CA ASP A 176 33.28 -6.23 -9.80
C ASP A 176 33.90 -5.82 -8.46
N PHE A 177 35.10 -5.22 -8.51
CA PHE A 177 35.79 -4.70 -7.34
C PHE A 177 35.85 -5.70 -6.18
N THR A 178 36.33 -6.92 -6.46
CA THR A 178 36.44 -8.11 -5.60
C THR A 178 35.21 -9.02 -5.52
N TYR A 179 34.05 -8.60 -6.04
CA TYR A 179 32.83 -9.40 -6.04
C TYR A 179 32.58 -10.05 -7.40
N LYS A 180 32.35 -11.37 -7.40
CA LYS A 180 31.97 -12.16 -8.58
C LYS A 180 30.51 -12.57 -8.46
N THR A 181 29.63 -11.74 -9.02
CA THR A 181 28.16 -11.89 -8.99
C THR A 181 27.59 -12.28 -10.34
N SER A 182 28.33 -12.06 -11.44
CA SER A 182 27.84 -12.28 -12.79
C SER A 182 27.70 -13.76 -13.12
N VAL A 183 26.58 -14.11 -13.75
CA VAL A 183 26.31 -15.44 -14.31
C VAL A 183 25.70 -15.27 -15.69
N ILE A 184 26.03 -16.16 -16.62
CA ILE A 184 25.44 -16.16 -17.96
C ILE A 184 24.21 -17.06 -17.91
N LEU A 185 23.06 -16.55 -18.34
CA LEU A 185 21.80 -17.29 -18.38
C LEU A 185 21.53 -17.78 -19.80
N HIS A 186 21.46 -19.10 -19.96
CA HIS A 186 21.10 -19.74 -21.22
C HIS A 186 19.76 -20.45 -21.09
N TYR A 187 18.96 -20.44 -22.15
CA TYR A 187 17.74 -21.23 -22.25
C TYR A 187 17.93 -22.43 -23.18
N TYR A 188 17.40 -23.57 -22.76
CA TYR A 188 17.37 -24.79 -23.54
C TYR A 188 15.92 -25.27 -23.67
N GLU A 189 15.38 -25.23 -24.89
CA GLU A 189 14.08 -25.83 -25.22
C GLU A 189 14.16 -27.36 -25.18
N SER A 190 15.29 -27.91 -25.64
CA SER A 190 15.62 -29.33 -25.64
C SER A 190 17.13 -29.52 -25.47
N ALA A 191 17.58 -30.76 -25.27
CA ALA A 191 19.01 -31.07 -25.27
C ALA A 191 19.68 -30.56 -26.57
N GLY A 192 20.76 -29.78 -26.45
CA GLY A 192 21.50 -29.26 -27.60
C GLY A 192 21.69 -27.74 -27.58
N HIS A 193 21.19 -27.04 -28.60
CA HIS A 193 21.54 -25.65 -28.92
C HIS A 193 20.99 -24.67 -27.87
N PRO A 194 21.84 -24.06 -27.01
CA PRO A 194 21.40 -23.01 -26.10
C PRO A 194 21.06 -21.73 -26.86
N GLU A 195 20.12 -20.98 -26.28
CA GLU A 195 19.93 -19.56 -26.61
C GLU A 195 20.39 -18.70 -25.44
N ASP A 196 21.20 -17.68 -25.75
CA ASP A 196 21.68 -16.73 -24.76
C ASP A 196 20.57 -15.75 -24.38
N ILE A 197 20.31 -15.61 -23.08
CA ILE A 197 19.29 -14.69 -22.55
C ILE A 197 19.94 -13.40 -22.04
N GLY A 198 21.09 -13.51 -21.38
CA GLY A 198 21.85 -12.36 -20.89
C GLY A 198 22.73 -12.72 -19.69
N VAL A 199 23.28 -11.68 -19.04
CA VAL A 199 24.25 -11.83 -17.95
C VAL A 199 23.74 -11.16 -16.67
N PRO A 200 22.75 -11.76 -15.96
CA PRO A 200 22.31 -11.22 -14.69
C PRO A 200 23.44 -11.30 -13.64
N LYS A 201 23.43 -10.34 -12.72
CA LYS A 201 24.26 -10.39 -11.50
C LYS A 201 23.39 -10.91 -10.37
N ILE A 202 23.88 -11.91 -9.65
CA ILE A 202 23.20 -12.53 -8.51
C ILE A 202 24.06 -12.33 -7.27
N MET A 203 23.41 -12.01 -6.15
CA MET A 203 24.05 -11.95 -4.83
C MET A 203 23.22 -12.67 -3.77
N SER A 204 23.84 -13.04 -2.64
CA SER A 204 23.16 -13.50 -1.43
C SER A 204 23.60 -12.70 -0.21
N LEU A 205 22.78 -12.66 0.84
CA LEU A 205 23.11 -11.92 2.07
C LEU A 205 24.32 -12.52 2.83
N ASP A 206 24.56 -13.82 2.66
CA ASP A 206 25.63 -14.57 3.32
C ASP A 206 26.89 -14.72 2.46
N MET A 207 26.95 -14.09 1.28
CA MET A 207 28.11 -14.16 0.40
C MET A 207 29.22 -13.22 0.87
N GLU A 208 30.47 -13.70 0.75
CA GLU A 208 31.64 -12.86 0.99
C GLU A 208 32.13 -12.18 -0.28
N LYS A 209 32.46 -12.96 -1.32
CA LYS A 209 33.02 -12.43 -2.58
C LYS A 209 32.48 -13.10 -3.83
N GLN A 210 32.07 -14.37 -3.78
CA GLN A 210 31.68 -15.12 -4.98
C GLN A 210 30.31 -15.76 -4.78
N ILE A 211 29.41 -15.58 -5.76
CA ILE A 211 28.07 -16.16 -5.71
C ILE A 211 28.05 -17.62 -6.15
N TRP A 212 28.93 -18.02 -7.05
CA TRP A 212 28.90 -19.35 -7.69
C TRP A 212 28.89 -20.55 -6.72
N PRO A 213 29.68 -20.55 -5.62
CA PRO A 213 29.65 -21.64 -4.64
C PRO A 213 28.38 -21.66 -3.78
N LYS A 214 27.66 -20.55 -3.69
CA LYS A 214 26.43 -20.41 -2.90
C LYS A 214 25.18 -20.76 -3.71
N LEU A 215 25.24 -20.70 -5.03
CA LEU A 215 24.12 -21.06 -5.90
C LEU A 215 23.77 -22.56 -5.76
N PRO A 216 22.48 -22.91 -5.59
CA PRO A 216 22.03 -24.29 -5.66
C PRO A 216 22.33 -24.92 -7.01
N ASP A 217 22.62 -26.23 -7.03
CA ASP A 217 22.88 -26.99 -8.26
C ASP A 217 21.66 -27.08 -9.19
N SER A 218 20.46 -27.06 -8.62
CA SER A 218 19.20 -26.87 -9.35
C SER A 218 18.15 -26.23 -8.47
N PHE A 219 17.25 -25.43 -9.05
CA PHE A 219 16.17 -24.77 -8.32
C PHE A 219 15.01 -24.39 -9.24
N ASP A 220 13.81 -24.28 -8.66
CA ASP A 220 12.63 -23.72 -9.34
C ASP A 220 12.48 -22.22 -9.04
N SER A 221 13.02 -21.77 -7.90
CA SER A 221 13.19 -20.38 -7.49
C SER A 221 14.41 -20.27 -6.57
N LEU A 222 15.15 -19.16 -6.67
CA LEU A 222 16.22 -18.86 -5.73
C LEU A 222 15.68 -18.65 -4.32
N PRO A 223 16.44 -19.04 -3.28
CA PRO A 223 16.09 -18.80 -1.89
C PRO A 223 15.94 -17.30 -1.55
N ARG A 224 15.27 -16.99 -0.44
CA ARG A 224 14.88 -15.61 -0.09
C ARG A 224 16.06 -14.69 0.23
N ASP A 225 17.18 -15.26 0.62
CA ASP A 225 18.44 -14.57 0.90
C ASP A 225 19.22 -14.21 -0.36
N PHE A 226 18.69 -14.49 -1.56
CA PHE A 226 19.25 -14.09 -2.84
C PHE A 226 18.46 -12.94 -3.49
N CYS A 227 19.16 -12.15 -4.31
CA CYS A 227 18.54 -11.29 -5.30
C CYS A 227 19.38 -11.26 -6.59
N SER A 228 18.75 -10.81 -7.67
CA SER A 228 19.42 -10.58 -8.94
C SER A 228 19.09 -9.22 -9.53
N PHE A 229 19.91 -8.77 -10.46
CA PHE A 229 19.62 -7.64 -11.34
C PHE A 229 20.48 -7.77 -12.59
N CYS A 230 19.90 -7.50 -13.76
CA CYS A 230 20.67 -7.36 -14.99
C CYS A 230 20.71 -5.87 -15.39
N ALA A 231 21.90 -5.32 -15.58
CA ALA A 231 22.12 -3.96 -16.06
C ALA A 231 22.05 -3.88 -17.60
N ASP A 232 21.16 -4.66 -18.20
CA ASP A 232 20.95 -4.74 -19.64
C ASP A 232 19.44 -4.76 -19.90
N GLU A 233 18.93 -3.79 -20.64
CA GLU A 233 17.51 -3.70 -20.98
C GLU A 233 17.09 -4.84 -21.93
N ASP A 234 17.98 -5.25 -22.84
CA ASP A 234 17.70 -6.29 -23.83
C ASP A 234 17.46 -7.65 -23.18
N TYR A 235 18.09 -7.92 -22.02
CA TYR A 235 17.81 -9.11 -21.21
C TYR A 235 16.32 -9.22 -20.84
N TYR A 236 15.72 -8.12 -20.36
CA TYR A 236 14.31 -8.15 -19.96
C TYR A 236 13.38 -8.17 -21.16
N MET A 237 13.70 -7.44 -22.23
CA MET A 237 12.90 -7.43 -23.46
C MET A 237 12.92 -8.80 -24.14
N THR A 238 14.07 -9.49 -24.14
CA THR A 238 14.23 -10.86 -24.64
C THR A 238 13.38 -11.83 -23.85
N LEU A 239 13.43 -11.78 -22.50
CA LEU A 239 12.58 -12.60 -21.64
C LEU A 239 11.10 -12.35 -21.90
N LYS A 240 10.67 -11.09 -22.00
CA LYS A 240 9.28 -10.72 -22.27
C LYS A 240 8.81 -11.21 -23.64
N SER A 241 9.63 -11.06 -24.68
CA SER A 241 9.32 -11.49 -26.05
C SER A 241 9.18 -13.01 -26.15
N LYS A 242 10.12 -13.74 -25.53
CA LYS A 242 10.18 -15.21 -25.61
C LYS A 242 9.19 -15.92 -24.67
N PHE A 243 8.94 -15.33 -23.50
CA PHE A 243 8.09 -15.89 -22.46
C PHE A 243 6.97 -14.92 -22.08
N PRO A 244 6.10 -14.49 -23.01
CA PRO A 244 5.15 -13.41 -22.76
C PRO A 244 4.22 -13.66 -21.56
N ASN A 245 3.90 -14.93 -21.28
CA ASN A 245 3.02 -15.32 -20.18
C ASN A 245 3.77 -15.73 -18.90
N SER A 246 5.10 -15.90 -18.93
CA SER A 246 5.87 -16.42 -17.79
C SER A 246 7.13 -15.62 -17.44
N TYR A 247 7.50 -14.57 -18.18
CA TYR A 247 8.71 -13.79 -17.93
C TYR A 247 8.74 -13.17 -16.51
N PHE A 248 7.61 -12.67 -16.00
CA PHE A 248 7.53 -12.20 -14.61
C PHE A 248 7.79 -13.32 -13.60
N SER A 249 7.33 -14.55 -13.88
CA SER A 249 7.54 -15.71 -12.98
C SER A 249 9.01 -16.14 -12.99
N ILE A 250 9.66 -16.07 -14.15
CA ILE A 250 11.10 -16.34 -14.32
C ILE A 250 11.92 -15.29 -13.56
N LEU A 251 11.60 -14.00 -13.73
CA LEU A 251 12.26 -12.89 -13.01
C LEU A 251 12.02 -12.98 -11.50
N HIS A 252 10.84 -13.42 -11.07
CA HIS A 252 10.55 -13.67 -9.65
C HIS A 252 11.36 -14.84 -9.09
N ALA A 253 11.45 -15.93 -9.85
CA ALA A 253 12.25 -17.09 -9.49
C ALA A 253 13.75 -16.76 -9.42
N LEU A 254 14.24 -15.85 -10.26
CA LEU A 254 15.60 -15.29 -10.15
C LEU A 254 15.73 -14.21 -9.08
N ARG A 255 14.63 -13.85 -8.41
CA ARG A 255 14.56 -12.79 -7.39
C ARG A 255 15.08 -11.45 -7.89
N ASP A 256 14.58 -11.02 -9.04
CA ASP A 256 14.99 -9.79 -9.70
C ASP A 256 14.57 -8.54 -8.90
N ALA A 257 15.57 -7.73 -8.51
CA ALA A 257 15.41 -6.52 -7.73
C ALA A 257 14.98 -5.30 -8.56
N GLY A 258 15.13 -5.32 -9.89
CA GLY A 258 14.59 -4.27 -10.77
C GLY A 258 13.08 -4.37 -10.95
N ILE A 259 12.55 -5.61 -10.92
CA ILE A 259 11.12 -5.87 -11.11
C ILE A 259 10.34 -5.89 -9.80
N PHE A 260 10.93 -6.41 -8.72
CA PHE A 260 10.22 -6.64 -7.46
C PHE A 260 10.79 -5.76 -6.33
N PRO A 261 10.17 -4.59 -6.03
CA PRO A 261 10.72 -3.64 -5.07
C PRO A 261 10.91 -4.19 -3.66
N ARG A 262 10.05 -5.12 -3.21
CA ARG A 262 10.19 -5.73 -1.88
C ARG A 262 11.40 -6.67 -1.81
N ILE A 263 11.80 -7.26 -2.94
CA ILE A 263 13.06 -7.99 -3.00
C ILE A 263 14.19 -6.96 -2.89
N ALA A 264 14.19 -5.92 -3.74
CA ALA A 264 15.20 -4.87 -3.74
C ALA A 264 15.46 -4.26 -2.35
N GLU A 265 14.39 -3.95 -1.61
CA GLU A 265 14.44 -3.33 -0.28
C GLU A 265 15.37 -4.05 0.71
N ARG A 266 15.46 -5.39 0.62
CA ARG A 266 16.29 -6.20 1.53
C ARG A 266 17.78 -6.13 1.21
N PHE A 267 18.15 -5.70 0.00
CA PHE A 267 19.52 -5.77 -0.51
C PHE A 267 20.11 -4.41 -0.87
N GLU A 268 19.28 -3.42 -1.21
CA GLU A 268 19.72 -2.10 -1.70
C GLU A 268 20.65 -1.34 -0.73
N GLY A 269 20.55 -1.61 0.57
CA GLY A 269 21.41 -1.01 1.59
C GLY A 269 22.82 -1.63 1.64
N THR A 270 22.99 -2.84 1.10
CA THR A 270 24.25 -3.59 1.21
C THR A 270 25.34 -3.03 0.30
N TYR A 271 26.59 -3.18 0.73
CA TYR A 271 27.74 -2.75 -0.06
C TYR A 271 27.85 -3.52 -1.39
N ILE A 272 27.51 -4.82 -1.39
CA ILE A 272 27.56 -5.69 -2.58
C ILE A 272 26.58 -5.19 -3.64
N PHE A 273 25.36 -4.84 -3.25
CA PHE A 273 24.35 -4.31 -4.18
C PHE A 273 24.85 -3.03 -4.86
N LYS A 274 25.36 -2.08 -4.07
CA LYS A 274 25.86 -0.78 -4.56
C LYS A 274 27.12 -0.87 -5.41
N LYS A 275 28.03 -1.81 -5.11
CA LYS A 275 29.32 -1.91 -5.80
C LYS A 275 29.36 -2.90 -6.95
N SER A 276 28.44 -3.86 -6.98
CA SER A 276 28.38 -4.88 -8.01
C SER A 276 27.11 -4.81 -8.84
N LEU A 277 25.92 -4.86 -8.24
CA LEU A 277 24.66 -4.91 -9.01
C LEU A 277 24.37 -3.58 -9.72
N ILE A 278 24.47 -2.45 -9.01
CA ILE A 278 24.23 -1.10 -9.56
C ILE A 278 25.50 -0.23 -9.53
N ARG A 279 26.57 -0.76 -10.13
CA ARG A 279 27.93 -0.19 -10.02
C ARG A 279 28.03 1.20 -10.63
N GLU A 280 27.41 1.40 -11.79
CA GLU A 280 27.45 2.64 -12.54
C GLU A 280 26.15 3.43 -12.38
N ASN A 281 26.22 4.75 -12.58
CA ASN A 281 25.03 5.61 -12.50
C ASN A 281 23.94 5.18 -13.50
N HIS A 282 24.34 4.62 -14.63
CA HIS A 282 23.39 4.11 -15.63
C HIS A 282 22.69 2.82 -15.16
N ASP A 283 23.38 1.95 -14.40
CA ASP A 283 22.81 0.75 -13.78
C ASP A 283 21.73 1.14 -12.77
N GLU A 284 22.03 2.11 -11.91
CA GLU A 284 21.08 2.63 -10.92
C GLU A 284 19.84 3.22 -11.61
N LYS A 285 20.05 3.98 -12.68
CA LYS A 285 18.96 4.53 -13.48
C LYS A 285 18.10 3.42 -14.09
N LEU A 286 18.70 2.41 -14.72
CA LEU A 286 17.96 1.29 -15.30
C LEU A 286 17.21 0.49 -14.24
N TRP A 287 17.84 0.22 -13.09
CA TRP A 287 17.20 -0.45 -11.95
C TRP A 287 15.91 0.25 -11.52
N ARG A 288 15.91 1.59 -11.53
CA ARG A 288 14.73 2.39 -11.20
C ARG A 288 13.69 2.42 -12.31
N GLU A 289 14.08 2.29 -13.57
CA GLU A 289 13.21 2.53 -14.73
C GLU A 289 12.63 1.25 -15.37
N ILE A 290 13.32 0.10 -15.23
CA ILE A 290 13.02 -1.10 -16.02
C ILE A 290 11.59 -1.62 -15.84
N ARG A 291 11.03 -1.52 -14.63
CA ARG A 291 9.64 -1.94 -14.35
C ARG A 291 8.62 -1.12 -15.15
N PHE A 292 8.88 0.17 -15.34
CA PHE A 292 8.03 1.08 -16.12
C PHE A 292 8.18 0.79 -17.62
N LYS A 293 9.43 0.66 -18.09
CA LYS A 293 9.74 0.32 -19.49
C LYS A 293 9.09 -0.98 -19.93
N LEU A 294 9.17 -2.03 -19.11
CA LEU A 294 8.50 -3.31 -19.39
C LEU A 294 6.98 -3.22 -19.35
N SER A 295 6.42 -2.24 -18.64
CA SER A 295 4.97 -1.99 -18.61
C SER A 295 4.52 -1.09 -19.78
N GLY A 296 5.46 -0.56 -20.59
CA GLY A 296 5.17 0.39 -21.66
C GLY A 296 4.72 1.76 -21.14
N ILE A 297 5.12 2.13 -19.93
CA ILE A 297 4.74 3.38 -19.28
C ILE A 297 5.92 4.37 -19.38
N GLU A 298 5.66 5.54 -19.95
CA GLU A 298 6.61 6.65 -19.97
C GLU A 298 6.86 7.19 -18.55
N MET A 299 8.10 7.57 -18.25
CA MET A 299 8.50 7.91 -16.87
C MET A 299 7.78 9.16 -16.32
N ASN A 300 7.37 10.08 -17.20
CA ASN A 300 6.61 11.26 -16.80
C ASN A 300 5.17 10.93 -16.40
N ASP A 301 4.61 9.84 -16.94
CA ASP A 301 3.25 9.38 -16.64
C ASP A 301 3.23 8.32 -15.53
N ALA A 302 4.40 7.82 -15.14
CA ALA A 302 4.58 6.71 -14.21
C ALA A 302 3.98 6.90 -12.81
N PHE A 303 3.84 8.17 -12.38
CA PHE A 303 3.35 8.53 -11.05
C PHE A 303 2.07 9.36 -11.09
N ARG A 304 1.65 9.82 -12.27
CA ARG A 304 0.39 10.53 -12.43
C ARG A 304 -0.75 9.53 -12.42
N PHE A 305 -1.80 9.84 -11.66
CA PHE A 305 -3.02 9.03 -11.70
C PHE A 305 -4.24 9.84 -11.28
N ARG A 306 -5.41 9.42 -11.76
CA ARG A 306 -6.72 9.82 -11.28
C ARG A 306 -7.28 8.75 -10.37
N TYR A 307 -8.02 9.18 -9.35
CA TYR A 307 -8.72 8.30 -8.44
C TYR A 307 -10.21 8.60 -8.41
N ASP A 308 -11.01 7.64 -8.85
CA ASP A 308 -12.47 7.72 -8.91
C ASP A 308 -13.03 7.31 -7.55
N PHE A 309 -13.42 8.28 -6.74
CA PHE A 309 -13.83 8.07 -5.35
C PHE A 309 -15.33 8.25 -5.18
N LYS A 310 -16.00 7.22 -4.65
CA LYS A 310 -17.41 7.28 -4.24
C LYS A 310 -17.57 6.85 -2.79
N PRO A 311 -17.89 7.76 -1.85
CA PRO A 311 -18.19 7.36 -0.49
C PRO A 311 -19.59 6.71 -0.40
N PRO A 312 -19.83 5.78 0.55
CA PRO A 312 -21.11 5.08 0.72
C PRO A 312 -22.34 5.95 0.97
N TYR A 313 -22.15 7.18 1.45
CA TYR A 313 -23.26 8.11 1.68
C TYR A 313 -23.64 8.90 0.43
N ALA A 314 -22.79 8.89 -0.62
CA ALA A 314 -22.93 9.72 -1.80
C ALA A 314 -23.66 9.01 -2.94
N GLN A 315 -24.48 9.76 -3.68
CA GLN A 315 -25.15 9.25 -4.87
C GLN A 315 -24.21 9.23 -6.08
N SER A 316 -23.35 10.24 -6.22
CA SER A 316 -22.33 10.34 -7.26
C SER A 316 -20.92 10.17 -6.68
N GLY A 317 -19.93 10.00 -7.55
CA GLY A 317 -18.52 9.95 -7.19
C GLY A 317 -17.80 11.20 -7.69
N ILE A 318 -16.57 11.38 -7.24
CA ILE A 318 -15.66 12.45 -7.68
C ILE A 318 -14.37 11.85 -8.23
N ASP A 319 -13.76 12.52 -9.19
CA ASP A 319 -12.46 12.13 -9.74
C ASP A 319 -11.39 13.07 -9.21
N ILE A 320 -10.37 12.53 -8.55
CA ILE A 320 -9.26 13.30 -7.99
C ILE A 320 -8.01 13.08 -8.84
N ASP A 321 -7.49 14.14 -9.50
CA ASP A 321 -6.29 14.05 -10.37
C ASP A 321 -5.02 14.36 -9.55
N PHE A 322 -4.12 13.39 -9.43
CA PHE A 322 -2.82 13.56 -8.81
C PHE A 322 -1.75 13.64 -9.91
N ASN A 323 -1.37 14.87 -10.27
CA ASN A 323 -0.39 15.14 -11.32
C ASN A 323 1.03 15.20 -10.76
N PHE A 324 1.51 14.07 -10.21
CA PHE A 324 2.87 13.94 -9.70
C PHE A 324 3.90 13.98 -10.84
N ILE A 325 4.85 14.91 -10.77
CA ILE A 325 5.89 15.08 -11.80
C ILE A 325 7.20 14.41 -11.37
N TYR A 326 7.79 13.63 -12.27
CA TYR A 326 9.12 13.03 -12.09
C TYR A 326 10.20 13.93 -12.72
N GLY A 327 11.17 14.37 -11.91
CA GLY A 327 12.28 15.22 -12.40
C GLY A 327 13.21 15.70 -11.29
N ASP A 328 14.41 16.12 -11.69
CA ASP A 328 15.48 16.66 -10.83
C ASP A 328 15.45 18.19 -10.71
N GLU A 329 14.66 18.87 -11.53
CA GLU A 329 14.53 20.33 -11.48
C GLU A 329 13.64 20.79 -10.32
N LEU A 330 13.76 22.07 -9.98
CA LEU A 330 13.27 22.77 -8.78
C LEU A 330 11.74 22.72 -8.53
N ASP A 331 11.01 21.89 -9.27
CA ASP A 331 9.56 21.69 -9.19
C ASP A 331 9.18 20.84 -7.96
N ILE A 332 9.47 21.39 -6.78
CA ILE A 332 8.88 20.95 -5.50
C ILE A 332 7.34 20.99 -5.58
N GLU A 333 6.82 21.78 -6.53
CA GLU A 333 5.44 22.15 -6.77
C GLU A 333 4.49 20.97 -7.07
N HIS A 334 4.98 19.76 -7.31
CA HIS A 334 4.14 18.60 -7.66
C HIS A 334 4.50 17.31 -6.90
N ARG A 335 5.00 17.41 -5.66
CA ARG A 335 5.35 16.24 -4.84
C ARG A 335 4.41 15.96 -3.68
N ILE A 336 3.65 16.95 -3.23
CA ILE A 336 2.73 16.84 -2.10
C ILE A 336 1.36 17.37 -2.52
N TYR A 337 0.33 16.53 -2.39
CA TYR A 337 -1.06 16.93 -2.47
C TYR A 337 -1.71 16.92 -1.09
N VAL A 338 -2.61 17.87 -0.83
CA VAL A 338 -3.35 17.98 0.42
C VAL A 338 -4.85 17.89 0.15
N LEU A 339 -5.52 17.00 0.88
CA LEU A 339 -6.97 16.88 0.94
C LEU A 339 -7.45 17.50 2.25
N ILE A 340 -8.20 18.61 2.18
CA ILE A 340 -8.78 19.29 3.34
C ILE A 340 -10.30 19.30 3.28
N GLY A 341 -10.97 19.38 4.43
CA GLY A 341 -12.43 19.48 4.52
C GLY A 341 -12.94 19.17 5.92
N LYS A 342 -14.25 19.35 6.16
CA LYS A 342 -14.88 19.06 7.45
C LYS A 342 -14.77 17.58 7.85
N ASN A 343 -15.01 17.27 9.13
CA ASN A 343 -15.01 15.88 9.60
C ASN A 343 -16.13 15.08 8.92
N GLY A 344 -15.84 13.83 8.55
CA GLY A 344 -16.81 12.95 7.90
C GLY A 344 -17.00 13.16 6.39
N THR A 345 -16.24 14.05 5.73
CA THR A 345 -16.29 14.22 4.26
C THR A 345 -15.64 13.06 3.50
N GLY A 346 -14.79 12.26 4.14
CA GLY A 346 -14.24 11.03 3.55
C GLY A 346 -12.74 11.04 3.27
N LYS A 347 -11.98 12.04 3.71
CA LYS A 347 -10.52 12.18 3.51
C LYS A 347 -9.73 10.88 3.83
N THR A 348 -9.88 10.33 5.04
CA THR A 348 -9.26 9.05 5.44
C THR A 348 -9.64 7.88 4.53
N ARG A 349 -10.87 7.88 3.99
CA ARG A 349 -11.35 6.86 3.06
C ARG A 349 -10.74 7.01 1.67
N VAL A 350 -10.44 8.24 1.23
CA VAL A 350 -9.67 8.48 0.01
C VAL A 350 -8.29 7.84 0.15
N LEU A 351 -7.56 8.14 1.22
CA LEU A 351 -6.23 7.55 1.47
C LEU A 351 -6.29 6.02 1.55
N SER A 352 -7.23 5.46 2.32
CA SER A 352 -7.42 4.01 2.45
C SER A 352 -7.79 3.36 1.11
N GLY A 353 -8.63 4.03 0.32
CA GLY A 353 -9.08 3.59 -0.99
C GLY A 353 -7.95 3.55 -2.00
N ILE A 354 -7.10 4.59 -2.05
CA ILE A 354 -5.89 4.62 -2.89
C ILE A 354 -4.96 3.46 -2.52
N ALA A 355 -4.66 3.26 -1.23
CA ALA A 355 -3.82 2.14 -0.79
C ALA A 355 -4.41 0.77 -1.21
N ASN A 356 -5.73 0.63 -1.14
CA ASN A 356 -6.43 -0.59 -1.54
C ASN A 356 -6.35 -0.83 -3.05
N GLU A 357 -6.70 0.16 -3.88
CA GLU A 357 -6.63 0.03 -5.34
C GLU A 357 -5.21 -0.24 -5.83
N LEU A 358 -4.20 0.42 -5.25
CA LEU A 358 -2.79 0.18 -5.60
C LEU A 358 -2.30 -1.22 -5.20
N SER A 359 -2.98 -1.91 -4.28
CA SER A 359 -2.67 -3.30 -3.94
C SER A 359 -3.15 -4.29 -5.01
N LEU A 360 -4.16 -3.91 -5.80
CA LEU A 360 -4.75 -4.74 -6.86
C LEU A 360 -3.86 -4.70 -8.10
N GLU A 361 -3.74 -5.80 -8.83
CA GLU A 361 -3.02 -5.81 -10.11
C GLU A 361 -3.67 -4.84 -11.12
N ARG A 362 -4.99 -4.92 -11.22
CA ARG A 362 -5.83 -4.12 -12.12
C ARG A 362 -6.79 -3.26 -11.29
N PRO A 363 -6.36 -2.06 -10.85
CA PRO A 363 -7.25 -1.18 -10.11
C PRO A 363 -8.45 -0.80 -10.98
N LYS A 364 -9.61 -0.66 -10.34
CA LYS A 364 -10.86 -0.30 -11.02
C LYS A 364 -11.07 1.21 -11.04
N ASN A 365 -10.61 1.86 -9.98
CA ASN A 365 -10.85 3.26 -9.71
C ASN A 365 -9.58 4.11 -9.87
N ILE A 366 -8.49 3.54 -10.41
CA ILE A 366 -7.25 4.28 -10.69
C ILE A 366 -6.92 4.17 -12.17
N GLY A 367 -6.67 5.30 -12.82
CA GLY A 367 -6.29 5.36 -14.23
C GLY A 367 -5.50 6.64 -14.58
N PRO A 368 -5.04 6.80 -15.83
CA PRO A 368 -5.16 5.86 -16.95
C PRO A 368 -4.27 4.62 -16.79
N PHE A 369 -3.19 4.72 -16.02
CA PHE A 369 -2.30 3.60 -15.67
C PHE A 369 -2.22 3.45 -14.16
N LYS A 370 -1.95 2.23 -13.69
CA LYS A 370 -1.60 2.00 -12.28
C LYS A 370 -0.21 2.58 -12.02
N PRO A 371 -0.03 3.54 -11.11
CA PRO A 371 1.29 4.09 -10.81
C PRO A 371 2.15 3.03 -10.09
N LEU A 372 3.44 2.99 -10.42
CA LEU A 372 4.37 1.97 -9.91
C LEU A 372 5.34 2.58 -8.89
N TYR A 373 4.86 2.82 -7.68
CA TYR A 373 5.73 3.20 -6.58
C TYR A 373 6.62 2.04 -6.14
N SER A 374 7.85 2.35 -5.72
CA SER A 374 8.76 1.35 -5.13
C SER A 374 8.24 0.87 -3.77
N LYS A 375 7.58 1.76 -3.03
CA LYS A 375 6.99 1.51 -1.73
C LYS A 375 5.86 2.47 -1.47
N ILE A 376 4.82 1.98 -0.81
CA ILE A 376 3.69 2.78 -0.34
C ILE A 376 3.64 2.60 1.17
N PHE A 377 3.56 3.69 1.91
CA PHE A 377 3.32 3.56 3.35
C PHE A 377 2.38 4.61 3.87
N THR A 378 1.53 4.15 4.79
CA THR A 378 0.49 4.97 5.38
C THR A 378 0.90 5.36 6.79
N LEU A 379 0.76 6.64 7.12
CA LEU A 379 0.92 7.19 8.46
C LEU A 379 -0.45 7.59 9.01
N SER A 380 -0.86 6.97 10.11
CA SER A 380 -2.12 7.30 10.80
C SER A 380 -1.97 7.01 12.30
N TYR A 381 -1.92 8.07 13.09
CA TYR A 381 -1.76 8.00 14.55
C TYR A 381 -3.02 8.43 15.31
N SER A 382 -4.16 8.56 14.62
CA SER A 382 -5.46 8.71 15.28
C SER A 382 -6.00 7.34 15.70
N ILE A 383 -6.45 7.27 16.95
CA ILE A 383 -7.00 6.04 17.56
C ILE A 383 -8.35 5.68 16.92
N PHE A 384 -9.09 6.68 16.43
CA PHE A 384 -10.44 6.50 15.90
C PHE A 384 -10.47 6.18 14.41
N ASP A 385 -9.33 6.25 13.72
CA ASP A 385 -9.28 6.00 12.29
C ASP A 385 -9.70 4.57 11.96
N LYS A 386 -10.44 4.39 10.87
CA LYS A 386 -10.83 3.08 10.34
C LYS A 386 -9.99 2.70 9.11
N PHE A 387 -8.70 3.03 9.12
CA PHE A 387 -7.80 2.67 8.03
C PHE A 387 -7.67 1.14 7.91
N GLU A 388 -7.81 0.61 6.69
CA GLU A 388 -7.59 -0.82 6.41
C GLU A 388 -6.11 -1.09 6.14
N ILE A 389 -5.50 -1.98 6.92
CA ILE A 389 -4.10 -2.38 6.73
C ILE A 389 -4.04 -3.38 5.57
N GLN A 390 -3.35 -3.00 4.49
CA GLN A 390 -3.12 -3.84 3.32
C GLN A 390 -1.99 -4.84 3.55
N GLN A 391 -2.03 -5.99 2.87
CA GLN A 391 -0.92 -6.94 2.86
C GLN A 391 0.02 -6.65 1.68
N GLY A 392 1.30 -6.40 1.98
CA GLY A 392 2.31 -6.32 0.94
C GLY A 392 2.58 -7.69 0.30
N ASN A 393 3.04 -7.68 -0.95
CA ASN A 393 3.62 -8.83 -1.65
C ASN A 393 4.93 -8.39 -2.35
N SER A 394 5.58 -9.23 -3.17
CA SER A 394 6.86 -8.82 -3.79
C SER A 394 6.74 -7.65 -4.77
N ALA A 395 5.58 -7.47 -5.40
CA ALA A 395 5.29 -6.41 -6.36
C ALA A 395 4.55 -5.20 -5.76
N PHE A 396 3.90 -5.37 -4.61
CA PHE A 396 3.25 -4.32 -3.83
C PHE A 396 3.92 -4.22 -2.45
N ASN A 397 4.88 -3.31 -2.34
CA ASN A 397 5.60 -3.08 -1.10
C ASN A 397 4.84 -2.06 -0.23
N TYR A 398 4.09 -2.55 0.76
CA TYR A 398 3.23 -1.73 1.63
C TYR A 398 3.57 -1.88 3.10
N VAL A 399 3.60 -0.75 3.81
CA VAL A 399 3.78 -0.69 5.27
C VAL A 399 2.76 0.25 5.89
N TYR A 400 2.14 -0.16 6.99
CA TYR A 400 1.31 0.73 7.81
C TYR A 400 2.07 1.17 9.05
N CYS A 401 2.23 2.48 9.21
CA CYS A 401 2.85 3.17 10.34
C CYS A 401 1.77 3.89 11.14
N GLY A 402 1.55 3.43 12.37
CA GLY A 402 0.42 3.92 13.16
C GLY A 402 0.19 3.12 14.42
N LEU A 403 -0.86 3.48 15.16
CA LEU A 403 -1.17 2.89 16.46
C LEU A 403 -1.87 1.53 16.39
N LYS A 404 -2.17 1.01 15.19
CA LYS A 404 -2.89 -0.25 15.03
C LYS A 404 -1.97 -1.44 14.83
N LYS A 405 -2.31 -2.54 15.50
CA LYS A 405 -1.73 -3.87 15.25
C LYS A 405 -2.54 -4.63 14.21
N ASN A 406 -3.87 -4.55 14.30
CA ASN A 406 -4.82 -5.14 13.35
C ASN A 406 -6.12 -4.30 13.34
N ARG A 407 -7.23 -4.84 12.81
CA ARG A 407 -8.51 -4.10 12.72
C ARG A 407 -9.10 -3.72 14.08
N THR A 408 -8.80 -4.47 15.14
CA THR A 408 -9.46 -4.35 16.46
C THR A 408 -8.51 -4.00 17.60
N GLU A 409 -7.20 -4.20 17.41
CA GLU A 409 -6.20 -4.02 18.45
C GLU A 409 -5.23 -2.88 18.10
N HIS A 410 -4.90 -2.11 19.13
CA HIS A 410 -3.87 -1.09 19.09
C HIS A 410 -2.55 -1.64 19.64
N LEU A 411 -1.44 -1.07 19.17
CA LEU A 411 -0.12 -1.34 19.71
C LEU A 411 -0.03 -0.80 21.13
N THR A 412 0.56 -1.61 22.00
CA THR A 412 0.93 -1.20 23.36
C THR A 412 2.13 -0.24 23.34
N ASP A 413 2.34 0.51 24.42
CA ASP A 413 3.50 1.40 24.56
C ASP A 413 4.83 0.63 24.38
N GLN A 414 4.92 -0.59 24.90
CA GLN A 414 6.09 -1.45 24.72
C GLN A 414 6.30 -1.83 23.25
N GLU A 415 5.25 -2.22 22.53
CA GLU A 415 5.34 -2.55 21.11
C GLU A 415 5.74 -1.32 20.26
N LEU A 416 5.21 -0.13 20.58
CA LEU A 416 5.60 1.11 19.94
C LEU A 416 7.09 1.41 20.16
N ARG A 417 7.57 1.28 21.39
CA ARG A 417 9.00 1.45 21.75
C ARG A 417 9.90 0.47 20.99
N THR A 418 9.53 -0.81 20.93
CA THR A 418 10.27 -1.82 20.16
C THR A 418 10.31 -1.46 18.67
N ARG A 419 9.18 -1.02 18.12
CA ARG A 419 9.07 -0.62 16.71
C ARG A 419 9.95 0.58 16.37
N LEU A 420 10.04 1.55 17.29
CA LEU A 420 10.92 2.72 17.15
C LEU A 420 12.39 2.30 17.14
N ILE A 421 12.81 1.40 18.04
CA ILE A 421 14.18 0.86 18.09
C ILE A 421 14.51 0.13 16.79
N ASN A 422 13.60 -0.71 16.28
CA ASN A 422 13.80 -1.42 15.01
C ASN A 422 13.96 -0.42 13.85
N SER A 423 13.15 0.65 13.81
CA SER A 423 13.26 1.69 12.79
C SER A 423 14.62 2.41 12.86
N ALA A 424 15.12 2.69 14.06
CA ALA A 424 16.46 3.24 14.25
C ALA A 424 17.57 2.29 13.75
N GLN A 425 17.43 0.98 14.00
CA GLN A 425 18.35 -0.03 13.47
C GLN A 425 18.33 -0.10 11.95
N ASP A 426 17.16 -0.01 11.32
CA ASP A 426 17.04 0.02 9.86
C ASP A 426 17.74 1.25 9.25
N ILE A 427 17.62 2.42 9.89
CA ILE A 427 18.33 3.65 9.49
C ILE A 427 19.85 3.46 9.52
N LEU A 428 20.38 2.80 10.57
CA LEU A 428 21.80 2.50 10.69
C LEU A 428 22.28 1.59 9.57
N GLN A 429 21.55 0.51 9.30
CA GLN A 429 21.89 -0.45 8.24
C GLN A 429 21.90 0.20 6.85
N ARG A 430 21.03 1.20 6.63
CA ARG A 430 20.93 1.94 5.37
C ARG A 430 21.96 3.06 5.22
N SER A 431 22.79 3.31 6.25
CA SER A 431 23.84 4.35 6.24
C SER A 431 23.30 5.77 5.99
N ILE A 432 22.09 6.07 6.49
CA ILE A 432 21.42 7.39 6.37
C ILE A 432 21.30 8.10 7.73
N LEU A 433 22.30 7.87 8.60
CA LEU A 433 22.31 8.38 9.96
C LEU A 433 22.42 9.90 10.03
N SER A 434 23.16 10.50 9.09
CA SER A 434 23.28 11.95 8.94
C SER A 434 21.93 12.60 8.67
N GLU A 435 21.16 12.05 7.73
CA GLU A 435 19.84 12.52 7.37
C GLU A 435 18.88 12.44 8.56
N TRP A 436 18.98 11.39 9.38
CA TRP A 436 18.18 11.26 10.58
C TRP A 436 18.46 12.37 11.59
N TYR A 437 19.74 12.65 11.86
CA TYR A 437 20.11 13.73 12.78
C TYR A 437 19.67 15.11 12.29
N GLU A 438 19.87 15.43 11.00
CA GLU A 438 19.47 16.72 10.43
C GLU A 438 17.95 16.93 10.55
N ILE A 439 17.15 15.90 10.32
CA ILE A 439 15.70 15.97 10.46
C ILE A 439 15.31 16.20 11.93
N LEU A 440 15.90 15.46 12.88
CA LEU A 440 15.58 15.60 14.30
C LEU A 440 16.05 16.95 14.87
N ASN A 441 17.17 17.49 14.38
CA ASN A 441 17.73 18.76 14.79
C ASN A 441 16.83 19.97 14.44
N ASN A 442 15.82 19.79 13.60
CA ASN A 442 14.79 20.81 13.35
C ASN A 442 13.81 20.98 14.53
N PHE A 443 13.68 19.99 15.41
CA PHE A 443 12.68 19.95 16.49
C PHE A 443 13.28 19.81 17.90
N ILE A 444 14.52 19.35 17.97
CA ILE A 444 15.22 19.01 19.21
C ILE A 444 16.56 19.72 19.23
N SER A 445 16.90 20.30 20.39
CA SER A 445 18.16 21.01 20.54
C SER A 445 19.37 20.06 20.41
N LYS A 446 20.48 20.62 19.92
CA LYS A 446 21.75 19.90 19.78
C LYS A 446 22.25 19.28 21.09
N ASP A 447 21.96 19.91 22.22
CA ASP A 447 22.37 19.40 23.55
C ASP A 447 21.67 18.07 23.88
N ILE A 448 20.36 17.97 23.60
CA ILE A 448 19.60 16.74 23.83
C ILE A 448 20.01 15.67 22.81
N LEU A 449 20.12 16.04 21.53
CA LEU A 449 20.54 15.10 20.49
C LEU A 449 21.96 14.58 20.73
N GLY A 450 22.86 15.41 21.26
CA GLY A 450 24.23 15.05 21.62
C GLY A 450 24.32 13.95 22.69
N LEU A 451 23.23 13.65 23.40
CA LEU A 451 23.17 12.53 24.32
C LEU A 451 23.16 11.19 23.58
N MET A 452 22.48 11.10 22.43
CA MET A 452 22.32 9.86 21.65
C MET A 452 23.10 9.83 20.34
N PHE A 453 23.50 10.99 19.81
CA PHE A 453 24.33 11.12 18.63
C PHE A 453 25.69 11.71 18.98
N TYR A 454 26.76 11.18 18.40
CA TYR A 454 28.11 11.66 18.66
C TYR A 454 29.01 11.48 17.44
N ASN A 455 30.04 12.31 17.33
CA ASN A 455 31.06 12.18 16.29
C ASN A 455 32.35 11.67 16.93
N THR A 456 32.92 10.61 16.38
CA THR A 456 34.23 10.08 16.79
C THR A 456 35.09 9.90 15.54
N GLN A 457 36.23 10.61 15.49
CA GLN A 457 37.18 10.51 14.39
C GLN A 457 36.57 10.75 12.99
N GLY A 458 35.57 11.64 12.89
CA GLY A 458 34.90 11.95 11.63
C GLY A 458 33.77 11.00 11.26
N GLN A 459 33.52 9.94 12.05
CA GLN A 459 32.36 9.08 11.90
C GLN A 459 31.24 9.53 12.83
N PHE A 460 30.06 9.72 12.25
CA PHE A 460 28.84 10.03 12.98
C PHE A 460 28.21 8.73 13.47
N ASN A 461 27.91 8.66 14.77
CA ASN A 461 27.50 7.44 15.47
C ASN A 461 26.25 7.69 16.32
N PHE A 462 25.55 6.60 16.67
CA PHE A 462 24.33 6.59 17.48
C PHE A 462 24.43 5.58 18.62
N GLN A 463 23.86 5.92 19.78
CA GLN A 463 23.81 5.08 20.97
C GLN A 463 22.37 4.63 21.25
N PRO A 464 21.97 3.42 20.80
CA PRO A 464 20.60 2.92 20.98
C PRO A 464 20.18 2.86 22.46
N GLU A 465 21.12 2.61 23.37
CA GLU A 465 20.81 2.44 24.80
C GLU A 465 20.33 3.74 25.44
N LYS A 466 20.73 4.89 24.89
CA LYS A 466 20.36 6.22 25.40
C LYS A 466 19.07 6.76 24.81
N MET A 467 18.54 6.13 23.76
CA MET A 467 17.34 6.60 23.06
C MET A 467 16.16 6.75 24.02
N MET A 468 15.94 5.76 24.89
CA MET A 468 14.82 5.75 25.84
C MET A 468 14.92 6.89 26.85
N ALA A 469 16.12 7.13 27.38
CA ALA A 469 16.37 8.23 28.31
C ALA A 469 16.14 9.60 27.65
N VAL A 470 16.47 9.75 26.35
CA VAL A 470 16.19 10.97 25.59
C VAL A 470 14.68 11.15 25.39
N LEU A 471 13.94 10.09 25.04
CA LEU A 471 12.49 10.16 24.85
C LEU A 471 11.77 10.63 26.13
N ASP A 472 12.21 10.18 27.29
CA ASP A 472 11.63 10.56 28.59
C ASP A 472 11.88 12.05 28.95
N MET A 473 12.83 12.72 28.30
CA MET A 473 13.12 14.16 28.50
C MET A 473 12.30 15.08 27.59
N LEU A 474 11.60 14.54 26.60
CA LEU A 474 10.92 15.31 25.56
C LEU A 474 9.46 15.62 25.92
N SER A 475 8.94 16.71 25.36
CA SER A 475 7.50 16.96 25.38
C SER A 475 6.74 15.89 24.59
N SER A 476 5.45 15.70 24.87
CA SER A 476 4.60 14.76 24.12
C SER A 476 4.59 15.04 22.62
N GLY A 477 4.58 16.32 22.22
CA GLY A 477 4.68 16.75 20.82
C GLY A 477 6.02 16.41 20.17
N GLN A 478 7.14 16.57 20.88
CA GLN A 478 8.45 16.16 20.36
C GLN A 478 8.59 14.63 20.30
N HIS A 479 7.98 13.92 21.25
CA HIS A 479 8.00 12.47 21.28
C HIS A 479 7.32 11.88 20.04
N ILE A 480 6.12 12.36 19.69
CA ILE A 480 5.42 11.91 18.47
C ILE A 480 6.19 12.28 17.19
N LEU A 481 6.85 13.44 17.15
CA LEU A 481 7.67 13.85 16.00
C LEU A 481 8.87 12.93 15.79
N ILE A 482 9.63 12.58 16.85
CA ILE A 482 10.69 11.56 16.73
C ILE A 482 10.11 10.29 16.16
N TYR A 483 8.99 9.83 16.70
CA TYR A 483 8.37 8.59 16.28
C TYR A 483 8.06 8.61 14.78
N VAL A 484 7.21 9.55 14.35
CA VAL A 484 6.77 9.70 12.96
C VAL A 484 7.95 9.84 12.00
N LEU A 485 8.90 10.74 12.31
CA LEU A 485 10.01 11.05 11.40
C LEU A 485 11.02 9.89 11.32
N THR A 486 11.27 9.20 12.43
CA THR A 486 12.13 8.01 12.45
C THR A 486 11.49 6.88 11.66
N GLU A 487 10.19 6.64 11.84
CA GLU A 487 9.47 5.64 11.04
C GLU A 487 9.45 6.01 9.56
N MET A 488 9.08 7.25 9.23
CA MET A 488 9.04 7.73 7.86
C MET A 488 10.41 7.58 7.18
N LEU A 489 11.49 7.97 7.85
CA LEU A 489 12.84 7.83 7.31
C LEU A 489 13.28 6.37 7.18
N ALA A 490 12.94 5.51 8.14
CA ALA A 490 13.23 4.08 8.07
C ALA A 490 12.49 3.41 6.89
N GLN A 491 11.26 3.83 6.60
CA GLN A 491 10.43 3.24 5.56
C GLN A 491 10.66 3.84 4.17
N ILE A 492 10.92 5.14 4.05
CA ILE A 492 11.00 5.82 2.75
C ILE A 492 12.11 5.24 1.87
N ARG A 493 11.78 5.05 0.59
CA ARG A 493 12.67 4.61 -0.49
C ARG A 493 12.52 5.55 -1.66
N ASP A 494 13.43 5.45 -2.62
CA ASP A 494 13.31 6.23 -3.84
C ASP A 494 12.00 5.92 -4.58
N ASN A 495 11.26 6.93 -5.03
CA ASN A 495 9.95 6.78 -5.70
C ASN A 495 8.86 6.15 -4.80
N SER A 496 8.84 6.50 -3.50
CA SER A 496 7.78 6.09 -2.58
C SER A 496 6.54 6.97 -2.69
N LEU A 497 5.38 6.44 -2.28
CA LEU A 497 4.18 7.21 -1.98
C LEU A 497 3.87 7.16 -0.47
N ILE A 498 3.78 8.33 0.14
CA ILE A 498 3.39 8.51 1.53
C ILE A 498 1.91 8.89 1.58
N LEU A 499 1.12 8.17 2.37
CA LEU A 499 -0.28 8.52 2.65
C LEU A 499 -0.39 8.93 4.11
N TYR A 500 -0.50 10.23 4.41
CA TYR A 500 -0.47 10.71 5.79
C TYR A 500 -1.84 11.28 6.19
N ASP A 501 -2.50 10.62 7.14
CA ASP A 501 -3.73 11.10 7.76
C ASP A 501 -3.45 11.91 9.03
N GLU A 502 -4.03 13.11 9.10
CA GLU A 502 -4.01 14.06 10.22
C GLU A 502 -2.61 14.32 10.84
N PRO A 503 -1.65 14.86 10.06
CA PRO A 503 -0.31 15.17 10.57
C PRO A 503 -0.31 16.20 11.72
N GLU A 504 -1.36 17.03 11.85
CA GLU A 504 -1.51 18.02 12.91
C GLU A 504 -1.87 17.45 14.29
N THR A 505 -2.30 16.20 14.37
CA THR A 505 -2.88 15.63 15.59
C THR A 505 -1.85 15.57 16.71
N HIS A 506 -2.19 16.18 17.85
CA HIS A 506 -1.32 16.35 19.03
C HIS A 506 -0.09 17.26 18.86
N LEU A 507 -0.03 18.07 17.79
CA LEU A 507 1.07 19.01 17.56
C LEU A 507 0.69 20.47 17.85
N HIS A 508 1.63 21.20 18.43
CA HIS A 508 1.54 22.67 18.52
C HIS A 508 1.69 23.29 17.10
N PRO A 509 1.05 24.43 16.79
CA PRO A 509 1.14 25.06 15.46
C PRO A 509 2.55 25.16 14.86
N ASN A 510 3.52 25.66 15.63
CA ASN A 510 4.92 25.75 15.17
C ASN A 510 5.53 24.39 14.76
N ALA A 511 5.14 23.30 15.42
CA ALA A 511 5.61 21.96 15.13
C ALA A 511 5.03 21.44 13.80
N ILE A 512 3.82 21.87 13.42
CA ILE A 512 3.18 21.49 12.13
C ILE A 512 4.01 22.02 10.96
N SER A 513 4.38 23.30 10.98
CA SER A 513 5.19 23.90 9.90
C SER A 513 6.56 23.22 9.79
N GLN A 514 7.20 22.90 10.92
CA GLN A 514 8.47 22.17 10.93
C GLN A 514 8.32 20.73 10.41
N LEU A 515 7.23 20.04 10.76
CA LEU A 515 6.90 18.71 10.24
C LEU A 515 6.72 18.75 8.73
N MET A 516 5.94 19.70 8.22
CA MET A 516 5.71 19.88 6.79
C MET A 516 7.01 20.16 6.03
N ASN A 517 7.89 21.02 6.54
CA ASN A 517 9.21 21.26 5.96
C ASN A 517 10.08 20.01 5.95
N SER A 518 10.00 19.17 6.99
CA SER A 518 10.75 17.91 7.05
C SER A 518 10.23 16.89 6.05
N ILE A 519 8.90 16.77 5.91
CA ILE A 519 8.26 15.95 4.87
C ILE A 519 8.71 16.41 3.48
N LEU A 520 8.71 17.72 3.23
CA LEU A 520 9.16 18.31 1.97
C LEU A 520 10.62 17.93 1.64
N GLY A 521 11.51 18.04 2.64
CA GLY A 521 12.90 17.63 2.52
C GLY A 521 13.06 16.13 2.20
N LEU A 522 12.27 15.28 2.86
CA LEU A 522 12.26 13.84 2.64
C LEU A 522 11.77 13.46 1.24
N VAL A 523 10.62 13.97 0.82
CA VAL A 523 10.08 13.66 -0.52
C VAL A 523 11.00 14.16 -1.63
N LYS A 524 11.71 15.27 -1.41
CA LYS A 524 12.74 15.76 -2.34
C LYS A 524 13.96 14.84 -2.37
N ARG A 525 14.51 14.50 -1.20
CA ARG A 525 15.71 13.66 -1.07
C ARG A 525 15.53 12.29 -1.72
N PHE A 526 14.37 11.66 -1.50
CA PHE A 526 14.05 10.31 -1.99
C PHE A 526 13.20 10.33 -3.27
N LYS A 527 13.12 11.45 -4.00
CA LYS A 527 12.31 11.60 -5.22
C LYS A 527 10.90 10.98 -5.09
N SER A 528 10.31 11.15 -3.92
CA SER A 528 9.07 10.50 -3.49
C SER A 528 7.90 11.50 -3.51
N PHE A 529 6.72 11.00 -3.18
CA PHE A 529 5.46 11.70 -3.27
C PHE A 529 4.66 11.53 -1.99
N CYS A 530 3.79 12.49 -1.68
CA CYS A 530 2.96 12.46 -0.48
C CYS A 530 1.53 12.93 -0.79
N ILE A 531 0.54 12.25 -0.21
CA ILE A 531 -0.84 12.71 -0.15
C ILE A 531 -1.20 12.82 1.33
N ILE A 532 -1.61 14.03 1.73
CA ILE A 532 -1.92 14.35 3.11
C ILE A 532 -3.43 14.60 3.23
N ALA A 533 -4.08 13.92 4.16
CA ALA A 533 -5.43 14.25 4.59
C ALA A 533 -5.35 15.06 5.89
N THR A 534 -6.04 16.20 5.95
CA THR A 534 -5.95 17.12 7.08
C THR A 534 -7.28 17.85 7.30
N HIS A 535 -7.51 18.33 8.51
CA HIS A 535 -8.55 19.30 8.83
C HIS A 535 -7.95 20.67 9.19
N SER A 536 -6.62 20.81 9.14
CA SER A 536 -5.89 21.98 9.62
C SER A 536 -5.47 22.92 8.48
N PRO A 537 -5.97 24.17 8.49
CA PRO A 537 -5.49 25.23 7.59
C PRO A 537 -3.97 25.48 7.67
N LEU A 538 -3.33 25.16 8.81
CA LEU A 538 -1.88 25.32 8.97
C LEU A 538 -1.08 24.38 8.05
N VAL A 539 -1.61 23.19 7.77
CA VAL A 539 -1.00 22.26 6.81
C VAL A 539 -1.14 22.80 5.39
N VAL A 540 -2.33 23.31 5.05
CA VAL A 540 -2.62 23.93 3.75
C VAL A 540 -1.76 25.17 3.50
N GLN A 541 -1.48 25.97 4.53
CA GLN A 541 -0.61 27.15 4.44
C GLN A 541 0.82 26.81 3.97
N CYS A 542 1.27 25.56 4.14
CA CYS A 542 2.60 25.11 3.71
C CYS A 542 2.65 24.64 2.24
N ILE A 543 1.52 24.59 1.54
CA ILE A 543 1.39 23.99 0.21
C ILE A 543 0.79 25.01 -0.76
N GLN A 544 1.12 24.90 -2.04
CA GLN A 544 0.55 25.75 -3.09
C GLN A 544 -0.87 25.33 -3.42
N SER A 545 -1.72 26.31 -3.71
CA SER A 545 -3.16 26.16 -3.94
C SER A 545 -3.54 25.07 -4.96
N ARG A 546 -2.80 24.97 -6.07
CA ARG A 546 -2.98 23.96 -7.13
C ARG A 546 -2.84 22.49 -6.68
N ASN A 547 -2.24 22.25 -5.51
CA ASN A 547 -2.10 20.92 -4.93
C ASN A 547 -3.03 20.69 -3.73
N VAL A 548 -3.97 21.61 -3.50
CA VAL A 548 -4.91 21.55 -2.39
C VAL A 548 -6.30 21.28 -2.97
N TYR A 549 -6.87 20.16 -2.55
CA TYR A 549 -8.25 19.81 -2.85
C TYR A 549 -9.11 19.94 -1.59
N VAL A 550 -10.25 20.61 -1.73
CA VAL A 550 -11.28 20.75 -0.70
C VAL A 550 -12.38 19.74 -0.95
N LEU A 551 -12.55 18.82 0.01
CA LEU A 551 -13.62 17.83 0.02
C LEU A 551 -14.81 18.33 0.83
N ASN A 552 -15.91 18.60 0.15
CA ASN A 552 -17.16 19.05 0.73
C ASN A 552 -18.21 17.96 0.68
N ARG A 553 -19.03 17.90 1.74
CA ARG A 553 -20.25 17.08 1.75
C ARG A 553 -21.45 18.01 1.66
N ILE A 554 -22.20 17.89 0.57
CA ILE A 554 -23.44 18.64 0.37
C ILE A 554 -24.61 17.66 0.41
N ALA A 555 -25.39 17.72 1.48
CA ALA A 555 -26.47 16.77 1.76
C ALA A 555 -26.00 15.29 1.69
N ASN A 556 -26.42 14.57 0.65
CA ASN A 556 -26.08 13.17 0.38
C ASN A 556 -25.18 13.03 -0.84
N ASP A 557 -24.33 14.02 -1.11
CA ASP A 557 -23.32 13.92 -2.15
C ASP A 557 -21.97 14.49 -1.71
N ILE A 558 -20.94 14.15 -2.48
CA ILE A 558 -19.57 14.63 -2.30
C ILE A 558 -19.19 15.59 -3.44
N GLU A 559 -18.48 16.66 -3.10
CA GLU A 559 -17.96 17.62 -4.05
C GLU A 559 -16.45 17.79 -3.82
N LEU A 560 -15.70 17.79 -4.92
CA LEU A 560 -14.28 18.12 -4.96
C LEU A 560 -14.15 19.54 -5.52
N ARG A 561 -13.50 20.43 -4.77
CA ARG A 561 -13.24 21.81 -5.17
C ARG A 561 -11.74 22.11 -5.08
N GLU A 562 -11.22 22.91 -6.00
CA GLU A 562 -9.87 23.49 -5.91
C GLU A 562 -9.90 24.80 -5.10
N MET A 563 -8.74 25.24 -4.62
CA MET A 563 -8.64 26.52 -3.93
C MET A 563 -8.80 27.70 -4.91
N ASP A 564 -9.56 28.72 -4.53
CA ASP A 564 -9.77 29.92 -5.37
C ASP A 564 -8.62 30.92 -5.21
N LYS A 565 -7.91 30.85 -4.09
CA LYS A 565 -6.79 31.74 -3.74
C LYS A 565 -5.52 30.93 -3.47
N GLU A 566 -4.39 31.59 -3.62
CA GLU A 566 -3.11 31.01 -3.21
C GLU A 566 -3.09 30.74 -1.70
N THR A 567 -2.56 29.58 -1.31
CA THR A 567 -2.51 29.12 0.09
C THR A 567 -1.12 29.23 0.69
N TYR A 568 -0.06 29.15 -0.13
CA TYR A 568 1.31 29.10 0.36
C TYR A 568 1.71 30.40 1.07
N GLY A 569 1.92 30.32 2.40
CA GLY A 569 2.25 31.47 3.24
C GLY A 569 1.11 32.49 3.43
N GLU A 570 -0.11 32.18 2.97
CA GLU A 570 -1.27 33.07 3.07
C GLU A 570 -1.80 33.17 4.51
N ASN A 571 -2.57 34.21 4.82
CA ASN A 571 -3.22 34.38 6.10
C ASN A 571 -4.21 33.25 6.37
N LEU A 572 -4.14 32.65 7.56
CA LEU A 572 -5.02 31.56 7.97
C LEU A 572 -6.51 31.93 7.88
N THR A 573 -6.87 33.20 8.09
CA THR A 573 -8.25 33.68 7.96
C THR A 573 -8.72 33.50 6.52
N VAL A 574 -7.92 33.88 5.53
CA VAL A 574 -8.25 33.76 4.11
C VAL A 574 -8.39 32.28 3.71
N ILE A 575 -7.45 31.44 4.16
CA ILE A 575 -7.49 29.99 3.91
C ILE A 575 -8.73 29.37 4.56
N THR A 576 -9.02 29.74 5.81
CA THR A 576 -10.16 29.20 6.56
C THR A 576 -11.49 29.64 5.96
N GLU A 577 -11.60 30.91 5.56
CA GLU A 577 -12.77 31.44 4.85
C GLU A 577 -12.99 30.69 3.54
N ASP A 578 -11.95 30.51 2.72
CA ASP A 578 -12.05 29.80 1.44
C ASP A 578 -12.48 28.33 1.65
N ILE A 579 -11.86 27.60 2.59
CA ILE A 579 -12.14 26.18 2.83
C ILE A 579 -13.52 25.97 3.45
N PHE A 580 -13.85 26.75 4.48
CA PHE A 580 -14.99 26.46 5.35
C PHE A 580 -16.18 27.38 5.13
N ASP A 581 -16.15 28.26 4.11
CA ASP A 581 -17.05 29.41 4.02
C ASP A 581 -18.47 29.07 4.45
N ASN A 582 -18.81 29.66 5.57
CA ASN A 582 -19.81 29.17 6.47
C ASN A 582 -21.16 29.76 6.10
N ARG A 583 -21.95 29.00 5.34
CA ARG A 583 -23.41 29.14 5.41
C ARG A 583 -23.98 28.64 6.75
N ASP A 584 -23.18 27.90 7.54
CA ASP A 584 -23.61 27.18 8.75
C ASP A 584 -22.67 27.38 9.96
N ILE A 585 -22.12 28.58 10.20
CA ILE A 585 -21.75 28.92 11.59
C ILE A 585 -23.06 29.15 12.31
N ASP A 586 -23.29 28.42 13.41
CA ASP A 586 -24.37 28.71 14.34
C ASP A 586 -24.34 30.19 14.66
N LYS A 587 -25.39 30.87 14.18
CA LYS A 587 -25.54 32.31 14.27
C LYS A 587 -25.77 32.76 15.70
N ASP A 588 -25.57 31.96 16.74
CA ASP A 588 -25.91 32.34 18.11
C ASP A 588 -25.29 33.69 18.53
N HIS A 589 -24.01 33.92 18.23
CA HIS A 589 -23.39 35.22 18.49
C HIS A 589 -23.90 36.34 17.56
N LEU A 590 -24.27 36.03 16.32
CA LEU A 590 -24.88 37.01 15.39
C LEU A 590 -26.36 37.28 15.71
N ASN A 591 -27.07 36.30 16.26
CA ASN A 591 -28.45 36.36 16.72
C ASN A 591 -28.50 37.19 17.99
N LEU A 592 -27.56 36.99 18.93
CA LEU A 592 -27.39 37.87 20.08
C LEU A 592 -27.13 39.32 19.65
N LEU A 593 -26.22 39.55 18.69
CA LEU A 593 -25.97 40.89 18.16
C LEU A 593 -27.22 41.49 17.48
N ARG A 594 -28.02 40.68 16.78
CA ARG A 594 -29.30 41.11 16.19
C ARG A 594 -30.34 41.40 17.27
N GLU A 595 -30.50 40.55 18.28
CA GLU A 595 -31.41 40.78 19.41
C GLU A 595 -31.06 42.06 20.16
N LEU A 596 -29.77 42.37 20.33
CA LEU A 596 -29.31 43.63 20.94
C LEU A 596 -29.66 44.85 20.08
N VAL A 597 -29.57 44.74 18.76
CA VAL A 597 -29.99 45.80 17.82
C VAL A 597 -31.52 45.95 17.81
N ASP A 598 -32.25 44.84 17.73
CA ASP A 598 -33.71 44.79 17.68
C ASP A 598 -34.36 45.24 19.00
N SER A 599 -33.67 45.05 20.14
CA SER A 599 -34.08 45.57 21.46
C SER A 599 -33.78 47.05 21.66
N GLY A 600 -33.19 47.73 20.66
CA GLY A 600 -33.06 49.18 20.61
C GLY A 600 -31.77 49.74 21.19
N HIS A 601 -30.77 48.91 21.48
CA HIS A 601 -29.45 49.41 21.87
C HIS A 601 -28.77 50.08 20.67
N ASN A 602 -28.05 51.17 20.91
CA ASN A 602 -27.27 51.84 19.86
C ASN A 602 -25.86 51.22 19.74
N TYR A 603 -25.20 51.48 18.61
CA TYR A 603 -23.87 50.91 18.33
C TYR A 603 -22.83 51.17 19.45
N PRO A 604 -22.69 52.40 19.99
CA PRO A 604 -21.82 52.65 21.14
C PRO A 604 -22.14 51.80 22.37
N ASP A 605 -23.43 51.63 22.70
CA ASP A 605 -23.87 50.91 23.89
C ASP A 605 -23.55 49.41 23.79
N ILE A 606 -23.79 48.80 22.62
CA ILE A 606 -23.48 47.37 22.40
C ILE A 606 -21.97 47.13 22.50
N ILE A 607 -21.14 48.03 21.97
CA ILE A 607 -19.68 47.94 22.11
C ILE A 607 -19.28 48.08 23.57
N ALA A 608 -19.83 49.06 24.30
CA ALA A 608 -19.53 49.25 25.71
C ALA A 608 -19.92 48.03 26.55
N MET A 609 -21.09 47.43 26.32
CA MET A 609 -21.54 46.23 27.04
C MET A 609 -20.57 45.05 26.82
N LEU A 610 -20.16 44.81 25.57
CA LEU A 610 -19.23 43.72 25.25
C LEU A 610 -17.81 43.96 25.80
N GLU A 611 -17.36 45.21 25.82
CA GLU A 611 -16.03 45.60 26.34
C GLU A 611 -16.01 45.64 27.87
N GLU A 612 -17.12 46.01 28.52
CA GLU A 612 -17.25 46.07 29.98
C GLU A 612 -17.33 44.68 30.59
N GLU A 613 -18.09 43.77 29.97
CA GLU A 613 -18.23 42.39 30.43
C GLU A 613 -16.92 41.60 30.30
N ASN A 614 -16.18 41.79 29.19
CA ASN A 614 -14.95 41.04 28.90
C ASN A 614 -13.66 41.77 29.27
N LYS A 615 -13.72 43.06 29.64
CA LYS A 615 -12.56 43.95 29.86
C LYS A 615 -11.54 43.95 28.71
N LEU A 616 -12.02 43.68 27.49
CA LEU A 616 -11.22 43.54 26.29
C LEU A 616 -11.89 44.32 25.15
N PRO A 617 -11.11 44.96 24.25
CA PRO A 617 -11.67 45.66 23.11
C PRO A 617 -12.36 44.68 22.15
N VAL A 618 -13.54 45.07 21.64
CA VAL A 618 -14.31 44.26 20.70
C VAL A 618 -13.56 44.14 19.37
N SER A 619 -13.51 42.92 18.82
CA SER A 619 -12.79 42.61 17.57
C SER A 619 -13.31 43.43 16.38
N LEU A 620 -12.42 43.70 15.42
CA LEU A 620 -12.75 44.45 14.21
C LEU A 620 -13.90 43.81 13.43
N ASN A 621 -13.96 42.47 13.38
CA ASN A 621 -15.01 41.73 12.67
C ASN A 621 -16.39 41.98 13.28
N ILE A 622 -16.51 41.95 14.61
CA ILE A 622 -17.78 42.24 15.31
C ILE A 622 -18.18 43.70 15.08
N ARG A 623 -17.24 44.64 15.14
CA ARG A 623 -17.48 46.07 14.85
C ARG A 623 -17.99 46.31 13.43
N LEU A 624 -17.38 45.65 12.43
CA LEU A 624 -17.81 45.73 11.03
C LEU A 624 -19.20 45.11 10.83
N HIS A 625 -19.47 43.98 11.48
CA HIS A 625 -20.77 43.32 11.40
C HIS A 625 -21.90 44.15 12.04
N LEU A 626 -21.68 44.68 13.25
CA LEU A 626 -22.61 45.60 13.92
C LEU A 626 -22.90 46.83 13.05
N LYS A 627 -21.87 47.44 12.44
CA LYS A 627 -22.07 48.56 11.50
C LYS A 627 -22.95 48.20 10.30
N ASN A 628 -22.88 46.97 9.80
CA ASN A 628 -23.74 46.50 8.72
C ASN A 628 -25.17 46.25 9.20
N LEU A 629 -25.37 45.71 10.41
CA LEU A 629 -26.71 45.53 11.00
C LEU A 629 -27.44 46.87 11.18
N PHE A 630 -26.77 47.89 11.73
CA PHE A 630 -27.32 49.26 11.86
C PHE A 630 -27.51 50.02 10.54
N LYS A 631 -26.98 49.51 9.42
CA LYS A 631 -27.25 50.06 8.08
C LYS A 631 -28.48 49.42 7.43
N GLN A 632 -28.92 48.27 7.95
CA GLN A 632 -30.03 47.48 7.42
C GLN A 632 -31.30 47.60 8.27
N ALA A 633 -31.16 47.86 9.57
CA ALA A 633 -32.21 48.36 10.46
C ALA A 633 -32.45 49.86 10.24
#